data_AF-A0A4U1JIU9-F1
#
_entry.id   AF-A0A4U1JIU9-F1
#
_cell.length_a   1.000
_cell.length_b   1.000
_cell.length_c   1.000
_cell.angle_alpha   90.00
_cell.angle_beta   90.00
_cell.angle_gamma   90.00
#
_symmetry.space_group_name_H-M   'P 1'
#
loop_
_entity.id
_entity.type
_entity.pdbx_description
1 polymer ?
#
loop_
_entity_poly.entity_id
_entity_poly.type
_entity_poly.pdbx_seq_one_letter_code
_entity_poly.pdbx_strand_id
1 'polypeptide(L)'
;MITRPDLEALLVALVLVPGTYSRNRFFALYTDPEAARVRRRAKLLRSVIAEVTQSDPARRGHIVAIDERDDGGATFTYVVPSLNLRRTTTLSDLELAIVRYALACRAGSIAPATPPDEKAFAPLGEDDPVRARIEDTLRKLAPDLAALTSSGPLAADEPDDLDEPGDPDERDETSASGAPSGLSALPEGATER
;
A
#
# COMPACT_ATOMS: atom_id res chain seq x y z
N MET A 1 26.76 10.13 17.74
CA MET A 1 25.33 10.38 18.00
C MET A 1 24.59 9.97 16.74
N ILE A 2 23.60 9.08 16.82
CA ILE A 2 22.82 8.66 15.65
C ILE A 2 21.92 9.84 15.27
N THR A 3 22.19 10.46 14.13
CA THR A 3 21.34 11.52 13.58
C THR A 3 19.95 10.94 13.36
N ARG A 4 18.91 11.64 13.83
CA ARG A 4 17.54 11.21 13.59
C ARG A 4 17.25 11.31 12.09
N PRO A 5 16.69 10.25 11.46
CA PRO A 5 16.35 10.31 10.06
C PRO A 5 15.29 11.39 9.82
N ASP A 6 15.46 12.12 8.72
CA ASP A 6 14.46 13.08 8.25
C ASP A 6 13.10 12.37 8.06
N LEU A 7 12.07 12.87 8.74
CA LEU A 7 10.76 12.23 8.81
C LEU A 7 10.00 12.28 7.48
N GLU A 8 10.20 13.34 6.69
CA GLU A 8 9.60 13.49 5.37
C GLU A 8 10.21 12.49 4.40
N ALA A 9 11.53 12.36 4.43
CA ALA A 9 12.26 11.41 3.62
C ALA A 9 11.91 9.96 4.00
N LEU A 10 11.78 9.68 5.30
CA LEU A 10 11.28 8.40 5.78
C LEU A 10 9.86 8.10 5.25
N LEU A 11 8.97 9.08 5.23
CA LEU A 11 7.62 8.93 4.69
C LEU A 11 7.67 8.51 3.21
N VAL A 12 8.44 9.24 2.39
CA VAL A 12 8.62 8.96 0.97
C VAL A 12 9.14 7.54 0.77
N ALA A 13 10.20 7.16 1.48
CA ALA A 13 10.80 5.83 1.37
C ALA A 13 9.83 4.71 1.75
N LEU A 14 9.08 4.86 2.85
CA LEU A 14 8.12 3.85 3.32
C LEU A 14 6.90 3.70 2.41
N VAL A 15 6.53 4.73 1.64
CA VAL A 15 5.43 4.66 0.68
C VAL A 15 5.89 4.02 -0.62
N LEU A 16 7.02 4.47 -1.18
CA LEU A 16 7.49 4.05 -2.50
C LEU A 16 8.18 2.68 -2.48
N VAL A 17 8.96 2.38 -1.45
CA VAL A 17 9.71 1.12 -1.34
C VAL A 17 9.46 0.49 0.04
N PRO A 18 8.30 -0.18 0.22
CA PRO A 18 7.96 -0.80 1.48
C PRO A 18 8.94 -1.93 1.81
N GLY A 19 9.38 -2.00 3.07
CA GLY A 19 10.33 -3.04 3.52
C GLY A 19 11.81 -2.63 3.47
N THR A 20 12.14 -1.43 2.97
CA THR A 20 13.49 -0.86 3.04
C THR A 20 14.04 -0.75 4.47
N TYR A 21 13.17 -0.59 5.47
CA TYR A 21 13.54 -0.47 6.88
C TYR A 21 13.03 -1.67 7.70
N SER A 22 13.89 -2.67 7.89
CA SER A 22 13.58 -3.83 8.75
C SER A 22 13.54 -3.45 10.23
N ARG A 23 12.67 -4.11 11.00
CA ARG A 23 12.54 -3.85 12.44
C ARG A 23 13.80 -4.20 13.22
N ASN A 24 14.46 -5.30 12.85
CA ASN A 24 15.64 -5.80 13.54
C ASN A 24 16.83 -4.85 13.37
N ARG A 25 17.00 -4.26 12.18
CA ARG A 25 18.10 -3.34 11.88
C ARG A 25 17.85 -1.91 12.38
N PHE A 26 16.60 -1.46 12.36
CA PHE A 26 16.24 -0.07 12.67
C PHE A 26 15.41 0.04 13.96
N PHE A 27 15.74 -0.70 15.01
CA PHE A 27 14.93 -0.72 16.25
C PHE A 27 14.64 0.67 16.84
N ALA A 28 15.62 1.59 16.83
CA ALA A 28 15.44 2.96 17.29
C ALA A 28 14.30 3.69 16.57
N LEU A 29 14.18 3.47 15.26
CA LEU A 29 13.08 4.00 14.45
C LEU A 29 11.71 3.50 14.93
N TYR A 30 11.64 2.24 15.38
CA TYR A 30 10.38 1.64 15.82
C TYR A 30 9.95 2.08 17.22
N THR A 31 10.88 2.61 18.02
CA THR A 31 10.62 3.13 19.37
C THR A 31 10.22 4.61 19.36
N ASP A 32 10.63 5.36 18.34
CA ASP A 32 10.31 6.79 18.21
C ASP A 32 8.81 7.03 17.89
N PRO A 33 8.07 7.80 18.71
CA PRO A 33 6.66 8.13 18.45
C PRO A 33 6.43 8.96 17.18
N GLU A 34 7.38 9.79 16.75
CA GLU A 34 7.25 10.58 15.52
C GLU A 34 7.36 9.67 14.29
N ALA A 35 8.36 8.79 14.28
CA ALA A 35 8.49 7.75 13.26
C ALA A 35 7.28 6.79 13.25
N ALA A 36 6.65 6.53 14.41
CA ALA A 36 5.40 5.76 14.47
C ALA A 36 4.24 6.47 13.77
N ARG A 37 4.13 7.81 13.87
CA ARG A 37 3.15 8.59 13.10
C ARG A 37 3.41 8.49 11.60
N VAL A 38 4.67 8.64 11.18
CA VAL A 38 5.08 8.50 9.78
C VAL A 38 4.73 7.11 9.24
N ARG A 39 5.01 6.02 9.98
CA ARG A 39 4.65 4.65 9.56
C ARG A 39 3.14 4.46 9.40
N ARG A 40 2.34 4.97 10.34
CA ARG A 40 0.86 4.91 10.23
C ARG A 40 0.39 5.67 9.00
N ARG A 41 0.97 6.84 8.74
CA ARG A 41 0.63 7.65 7.58
C ARG A 41 1.03 6.99 6.26
N ALA A 42 2.24 6.45 6.18
CA ALA A 42 2.71 5.67 5.04
C ALA A 42 1.82 4.44 4.76
N LYS A 43 1.31 3.76 5.80
CA LYS A 43 0.34 2.67 5.64
C LYS A 43 -0.97 3.15 5.03
N LEU A 44 -1.48 4.31 5.47
CA LEU A 44 -2.68 4.92 4.90
C LEU A 44 -2.49 5.26 3.42
N LEU A 45 -1.41 5.96 3.07
CA LEU A 45 -1.14 6.36 1.68
C LEU A 45 -0.99 5.14 0.77
N ARG A 46 -0.29 4.10 1.21
CA ARG A 46 -0.19 2.83 0.46
C ARG A 46 -1.54 2.15 0.27
N SER A 47 -2.42 2.17 1.27
CA SER A 47 -3.80 1.66 1.13
C SER A 47 -4.55 2.41 0.04
N VAL A 48 -4.50 3.74 0.08
CA VAL A 48 -5.14 4.60 -0.92
C VAL A 48 -4.59 4.30 -2.32
N ILE A 49 -3.26 4.28 -2.48
CA ILE A 49 -2.60 3.97 -3.75
C ILE A 49 -2.99 2.57 -4.24
N ALA A 50 -3.00 1.56 -3.36
CA ALA A 50 -3.36 0.20 -3.73
C ALA A 50 -4.82 0.08 -4.17
N GLU A 51 -5.74 0.77 -3.48
CA GLU A 51 -7.16 0.77 -3.83
C GLU A 51 -7.40 1.40 -5.21
N VAL A 52 -6.77 2.54 -5.51
CA VAL A 52 -6.97 3.23 -6.80
C VAL A 52 -6.14 2.63 -7.95
N THR A 53 -5.09 1.85 -7.66
CA THR A 53 -4.25 1.17 -8.67
C THR A 53 -4.50 -0.33 -8.76
N GLN A 54 -5.63 -0.80 -8.23
CA GLN A 54 -5.99 -2.21 -8.27
C GLN A 54 -6.03 -2.74 -9.71
N SER A 55 -5.45 -3.92 -9.94
CA SER A 55 -5.43 -4.54 -11.28
C SER A 55 -6.84 -4.90 -11.75
N ASP A 56 -7.65 -5.49 -10.86
CA ASP A 56 -9.06 -5.82 -11.09
C ASP A 56 -9.90 -4.53 -11.25
N PRO A 57 -10.46 -4.25 -12.44
CA PRO A 57 -11.27 -3.06 -12.69
C PRO A 57 -12.51 -2.98 -11.80
N ALA A 58 -13.11 -4.11 -11.41
CA ALA A 58 -14.30 -4.11 -10.56
C ALA A 58 -13.99 -3.65 -9.11
N ARG A 59 -12.74 -3.85 -8.67
CA ARG A 59 -12.25 -3.49 -7.33
C ARG A 59 -11.43 -2.22 -7.32
N ARG A 60 -11.22 -1.59 -8.48
CA ARG A 60 -10.44 -0.37 -8.60
C ARG A 60 -11.22 0.83 -8.06
N GLY A 61 -10.54 1.61 -7.23
CA GLY A 61 -11.03 2.90 -6.81
C GLY A 61 -10.99 3.93 -7.93
N HIS A 62 -12.03 4.74 -8.05
CA HIS A 62 -12.09 5.89 -8.93
C HIS A 62 -11.87 7.15 -8.11
N ILE A 63 -10.91 7.96 -8.54
CA ILE A 63 -10.71 9.28 -7.97
C ILE A 63 -11.90 10.12 -8.41
N VAL A 64 -12.50 10.88 -7.48
CA VAL A 64 -13.68 11.72 -7.73
C VAL A 64 -13.30 13.19 -7.71
N ALA A 65 -12.46 13.60 -6.75
CA ALA A 65 -12.07 14.99 -6.59
C ALA A 65 -10.69 15.10 -5.93
N ILE A 66 -9.97 16.15 -6.32
CA ILE A 66 -8.80 16.67 -5.62
C ILE A 66 -9.00 18.16 -5.46
N ASP A 67 -9.25 18.58 -4.22
CA ASP A 67 -9.43 20.00 -3.90
C ASP A 67 -8.15 20.49 -3.22
N GLU A 68 -7.32 21.25 -3.93
CA GLU A 68 -6.17 21.93 -3.34
C GLU A 68 -6.64 22.89 -2.24
N ARG A 69 -5.86 22.95 -1.17
CA ARG A 69 -6.14 23.77 0.01
C ARG A 69 -5.15 24.94 0.04
N ASP A 70 -5.59 26.06 0.60
CA ASP A 70 -4.77 27.27 0.73
C ASP A 70 -3.47 27.06 1.53
N ASP A 71 -3.39 25.99 2.32
CA ASP A 71 -2.21 25.59 3.10
C ASP A 71 -1.20 24.75 2.31
N GLY A 72 -1.40 24.57 0.99
CA GLY A 72 -0.56 23.75 0.12
C GLY A 72 -0.87 22.25 0.17
N GLY A 73 -1.81 21.82 1.02
CA GLY A 73 -2.32 20.45 1.01
C GLY A 73 -3.41 20.23 -0.04
N ALA A 74 -4.03 19.05 -0.03
CA ALA A 74 -5.22 18.77 -0.82
C ALA A 74 -6.19 17.83 -0.10
N THR A 75 -7.48 17.94 -0.45
CA THR A 75 -8.49 16.95 -0.09
C THR A 75 -8.65 15.97 -1.23
N PHE A 76 -8.27 14.72 -0.99
CA PHE A 76 -8.35 13.63 -1.96
C PHE A 76 -9.58 12.77 -1.69
N THR A 77 -10.50 12.72 -2.66
CA THR A 77 -11.72 11.91 -2.58
C THR A 77 -11.74 10.85 -3.66
N TYR A 78 -12.01 9.60 -3.26
CA TYR A 78 -12.16 8.48 -4.18
C TYR A 78 -13.30 7.55 -3.74
N VAL A 79 -13.79 6.74 -4.67
CA VAL A 79 -14.85 5.74 -4.46
C VAL A 79 -14.37 4.36 -4.91
N VAL A 80 -14.74 3.31 -4.19
CA VAL A 80 -14.52 1.92 -4.59
C VAL A 80 -15.91 1.28 -4.78
N PRO A 81 -16.42 1.19 -6.02
CA PRO A 81 -17.81 0.82 -6.28
C PRO A 81 -18.20 -0.55 -5.74
N SER A 82 -17.33 -1.56 -5.90
CA SER A 82 -17.58 -2.93 -5.41
C SER A 82 -17.72 -3.05 -3.89
N LEU A 83 -17.21 -2.07 -3.14
CA LEU A 83 -17.32 -2.02 -1.68
C LEU A 83 -18.38 -1.01 -1.20
N ASN A 84 -19.05 -0.32 -2.13
CA ASN A 84 -19.89 0.85 -1.83
C ASN A 84 -19.18 1.85 -0.89
N LEU A 85 -17.86 2.00 -1.07
CA LEU A 85 -17.01 2.80 -0.20
C LEU A 85 -16.73 4.15 -0.86
N ARG A 86 -16.96 5.24 -0.13
CA ARG A 86 -16.47 6.57 -0.47
C ARG A 86 -15.52 7.02 0.63
N ARG A 87 -14.31 7.44 0.26
CA ARG A 87 -13.31 7.90 1.22
C ARG A 87 -12.77 9.26 0.81
N THR A 88 -12.67 10.12 1.80
CA THR A 88 -12.03 11.44 1.69
C THR A 88 -10.88 11.49 2.69
N THR A 89 -9.70 11.91 2.23
CA THR A 89 -8.54 12.13 3.08
C THR A 89 -7.93 13.48 2.77
N THR A 90 -7.52 14.21 3.80
CA THR A 90 -6.61 15.33 3.63
C THR A 90 -5.22 14.78 3.36
N LEU A 91 -4.45 15.45 2.52
CA LEU A 91 -3.06 15.18 2.18
C LEU A 91 -2.27 16.47 2.40
N SER A 92 -1.08 16.38 2.97
CA SER A 92 -0.11 17.48 2.87
C SER A 92 0.41 17.60 1.44
N ASP A 93 1.07 18.72 1.15
CA ASP A 93 1.75 18.98 -0.13
C ASP A 93 2.67 17.82 -0.55
N LEU A 94 3.54 17.36 0.35
CA LEU A 94 4.44 16.23 0.10
C LEU A 94 3.67 14.92 -0.12
N GLU A 95 2.59 14.68 0.62
CA GLU A 95 1.80 13.45 0.48
C GLU A 95 1.06 13.40 -0.86
N LEU A 96 0.53 14.55 -1.30
CA LEU A 96 -0.05 14.70 -2.61
C LEU A 96 1.00 14.42 -3.70
N ALA A 97 2.20 14.99 -3.56
CA ALA A 97 3.33 14.73 -4.46
C ALA A 97 3.65 13.22 -4.54
N ILE A 98 3.77 12.54 -3.40
CA ILE A 98 4.03 11.09 -3.35
C ILE A 98 2.91 10.30 -4.04
N VAL A 99 1.65 10.63 -3.79
CA VAL A 99 0.51 9.95 -4.41
C VAL A 99 0.53 10.15 -5.92
N ARG A 100 0.68 11.39 -6.40
CA ARG A 100 0.78 11.69 -7.84
C ARG A 100 1.92 10.92 -8.50
N TYR A 101 3.09 10.89 -7.86
CA TYR A 101 4.25 10.13 -8.35
C TYR A 101 3.99 8.62 -8.39
N ALA A 102 3.48 8.04 -7.31
CA ALA A 102 3.19 6.60 -7.26
C ALA A 102 2.13 6.19 -8.30
N LEU A 103 1.15 7.05 -8.55
CA LEU A 103 0.14 6.83 -9.59
C LEU A 103 0.72 6.96 -10.98
N ALA A 104 1.56 7.96 -11.25
CA ALA A 104 2.25 8.10 -12.54
C ALA A 104 3.14 6.88 -12.85
N CYS A 105 3.89 6.38 -11.86
CA CYS A 105 4.71 5.17 -12.02
C CYS A 105 3.88 3.92 -12.35
N ARG A 106 2.63 3.84 -11.85
CA ARG A 106 1.72 2.71 -12.09
C ARG A 106 0.83 2.90 -13.32
N ALA A 107 0.60 4.13 -13.75
CA ALA A 107 -0.20 4.46 -14.93
C ALA A 107 0.41 3.88 -16.22
N GLY A 108 1.74 3.74 -16.27
CA GLY A 108 2.43 3.00 -17.35
C GLY A 108 2.06 1.52 -17.45
N SER A 109 1.38 0.95 -16.44
CA SER A 109 0.87 -0.43 -16.44
C SER A 109 -0.66 -0.51 -16.35
N ILE A 110 -1.34 0.54 -15.86
CA ILE A 110 -2.76 0.54 -15.57
C ILE A 110 -3.33 1.95 -15.84
N ALA A 111 -3.89 2.17 -17.02
CA ALA A 111 -4.59 3.41 -17.32
C ALA A 111 -5.80 3.60 -16.37
N PRO A 112 -5.99 4.78 -15.76
CA PRO A 112 -7.20 5.08 -15.01
C PRO A 112 -8.41 5.07 -15.97
N ALA A 113 -9.52 4.47 -15.55
CA ALA A 113 -10.72 4.34 -16.37
C ALA A 113 -11.33 5.72 -16.74
N THR A 114 -11.11 6.73 -15.91
CA THR A 114 -11.39 8.15 -16.22
C THR A 114 -10.64 9.00 -15.18
N PRO A 115 -9.73 9.91 -15.57
CA PRO A 115 -9.13 10.84 -14.62
C PRO A 115 -10.12 11.98 -14.32
N PRO A 116 -10.47 12.28 -13.06
CA PRO A 116 -10.94 13.62 -12.73
C PRO A 116 -9.71 14.54 -12.85
N ASP A 117 -9.79 15.54 -13.70
CA ASP A 117 -8.66 16.39 -14.09
C ASP A 117 -7.48 15.62 -14.71
N GLU A 118 -7.53 15.48 -16.03
CA GLU A 118 -6.48 14.89 -16.87
C GLU A 118 -5.08 15.49 -16.61
N LYS A 119 -5.01 16.74 -16.13
CA LYS A 119 -3.77 17.44 -15.78
C LYS A 119 -3.17 17.00 -14.44
N ALA A 120 -3.99 16.63 -13.45
CA ALA A 120 -3.49 16.32 -12.10
C ALA A 120 -2.69 15.00 -12.07
N PHE A 121 -3.01 14.07 -12.97
CA PHE A 121 -2.38 12.76 -13.10
C PHE A 121 -1.73 12.51 -14.46
N ALA A 122 -1.42 13.57 -15.20
CA ALA A 122 -0.55 13.45 -16.36
C ALA A 122 0.73 12.70 -15.96
N PRO A 123 1.28 11.84 -16.83
CA PRO A 123 2.57 11.20 -16.59
C PRO A 123 3.58 12.28 -16.18
N LEU A 124 4.18 12.13 -15.01
CA LEU A 124 5.21 13.07 -14.56
C LEU A 124 6.37 12.93 -15.54
N GLY A 125 6.68 14.03 -16.25
CA GLY A 125 7.83 14.10 -17.13
C GLY A 125 9.14 13.96 -16.36
N GLU A 126 10.24 13.74 -17.07
CA GLU A 126 11.56 13.70 -16.45
C GLU A 126 11.90 15.01 -15.73
N ASP A 127 11.43 16.14 -16.28
CA ASP A 127 11.59 17.50 -15.73
C ASP A 127 10.47 17.92 -14.77
N ASP A 128 9.63 17.00 -14.29
CA ASP A 128 8.52 17.36 -13.42
C ASP A 128 9.02 17.81 -12.03
N PRO A 129 8.60 19.00 -11.54
CA PRO A 129 9.03 19.51 -10.23
C PRO A 129 8.62 18.61 -9.06
N VAL A 130 7.54 17.84 -9.19
CA VAL A 130 7.11 16.84 -8.19
C VAL A 130 8.13 15.73 -8.07
N ARG A 131 8.63 15.23 -9.21
CA ARG A 131 9.66 14.19 -9.25
C ARG A 131 10.95 14.69 -8.62
N ALA A 132 11.44 15.85 -9.04
CA ALA A 132 12.67 16.45 -8.50
C ALA A 132 12.59 16.60 -6.97
N ARG A 133 11.45 17.07 -6.45
CA ARG A 133 11.22 17.21 -5.01
C ARG A 133 11.28 15.87 -4.26
N ILE A 134 10.70 14.81 -4.81
CA ILE A 134 10.73 13.47 -4.22
C ILE A 134 12.17 12.95 -4.17
N GLU A 135 12.91 13.11 -5.26
CA GLU A 135 14.31 12.68 -5.34
C GLU A 135 15.21 13.48 -4.38
N ASP A 136 15.02 14.80 -4.29
CA ASP A 136 15.71 15.65 -3.32
C ASP A 136 15.41 15.25 -1.87
N THR A 137 14.16 14.89 -1.59
CA THR A 137 13.73 14.43 -0.27
C THR A 137 14.37 13.08 0.06
N LEU A 138 14.38 12.12 -0.87
CA LEU A 138 15.08 10.84 -0.69
C LEU A 138 16.59 11.02 -0.49
N ARG A 139 17.21 12.01 -1.15
CA ARG A 139 18.64 12.30 -0.99
C ARG A 139 19.02 12.64 0.46
N LYS A 140 18.08 13.18 1.24
CA LYS A 140 18.29 13.47 2.68
C LYS A 140 18.48 12.21 3.53
N LEU A 141 18.03 11.02 3.09
CA LEU A 141 18.25 9.75 3.80
C LEU A 141 19.61 9.12 3.53
N ALA A 142 20.30 9.50 2.45
CA ALA A 142 21.56 8.90 2.04
C ALA A 142 22.69 8.99 3.11
N PRO A 143 22.91 10.13 3.80
CA PRO A 143 23.93 10.22 4.84
C PRO A 143 23.63 9.32 6.04
N ASP A 144 22.36 9.20 6.42
CA ASP A 144 21.96 8.38 7.57
C ASP A 144 22.04 6.89 7.26
N LEU A 145 21.71 6.47 6.03
CA LEU A 145 21.93 5.10 5.56
C LEU A 145 23.42 4.74 5.57
N ALA A 146 24.31 5.63 5.13
CA ALA A 146 25.75 5.42 5.19
C ALA A 146 26.26 5.31 6.64
N ALA A 147 25.75 6.13 7.55
CA ALA A 147 26.08 6.08 8.98
C ALA A 147 25.56 4.80 9.67
N LEU A 148 24.39 4.28 9.26
CA LEU A 148 23.77 3.06 9.81
C LEU A 148 24.27 1.77 9.17
N THR A 149 24.93 1.85 8.01
CA THR A 149 25.56 0.70 7.32
C THR A 149 27.04 0.55 7.68
N SER A 150 27.71 1.64 8.07
CA SER A 150 29.09 1.62 8.57
C SER A 150 29.25 1.07 9.99
N SER A 151 28.14 0.73 10.67
CA SER A 151 28.13 0.12 12.02
C SER A 151 28.53 -1.37 12.06
N GLY A 152 29.23 -1.87 11.03
CA GLY A 152 29.71 -3.24 10.90
C GLY A 152 28.64 -4.23 10.42
N PRO A 153 29.01 -5.26 9.64
CA PRO A 153 28.11 -6.36 9.36
C PRO A 153 27.88 -7.12 10.67
N LEU A 154 26.71 -6.95 11.31
CA LEU A 154 26.23 -8.00 12.19
C LEU A 154 26.11 -9.24 11.33
N ALA A 155 26.75 -10.32 11.78
CA ALA A 155 26.71 -11.63 11.17
C ALA A 155 25.30 -11.92 10.64
N ALA A 156 25.23 -12.34 9.39
CA ALA A 156 24.06 -13.08 8.95
C ALA A 156 23.90 -14.21 9.97
N ASP A 157 22.86 -14.14 10.80
CA ASP A 157 22.38 -15.33 11.49
C ASP A 157 22.16 -16.34 10.37
N GLU A 158 22.98 -17.38 10.38
CA GLU A 158 22.75 -18.55 9.56
C GLU A 158 21.29 -18.98 9.79
N PRO A 159 20.56 -19.36 8.73
CA PRO A 159 19.28 -20.01 8.94
C PRO A 159 19.55 -21.25 9.81
N ASP A 160 19.10 -21.18 11.06
CA ASP A 160 19.08 -22.28 12.00
C ASP A 160 18.44 -23.47 11.27
N ASP A 161 19.25 -24.50 11.03
CA ASP A 161 18.86 -25.76 10.43
C ASP A 161 17.76 -26.36 11.32
N LEU A 162 16.51 -26.03 10.98
CA LEU A 162 15.37 -26.76 11.47
C LEU A 162 15.46 -28.17 10.87
N ASP A 163 16.07 -29.07 11.65
CA ASP A 163 15.82 -30.50 11.61
C ASP A 163 14.30 -30.71 11.49
N GLU A 164 13.81 -30.95 10.27
CA GLU A 164 12.52 -31.58 10.03
C GLU A 164 12.72 -33.07 10.35
N PRO A 165 12.21 -33.60 11.49
CA PRO A 165 12.01 -35.03 11.58
C PRO A 165 10.95 -35.40 10.56
N GLY A 166 11.40 -36.03 9.48
CA GLY A 166 10.51 -36.72 8.57
C GLY A 166 9.69 -37.74 9.36
N ASP A 167 8.37 -37.70 9.17
CA ASP A 167 7.53 -38.84 9.49
C ASP A 167 6.67 -39.18 8.26
N PRO A 168 6.79 -40.41 7.72
CA PRO A 168 6.03 -40.90 6.59
C PRO A 168 4.71 -41.48 7.11
N ASP A 169 3.58 -40.95 6.65
CA ASP A 169 2.36 -41.76 6.61
C ASP A 169 1.59 -41.41 5.34
N GLU A 170 2.04 -42.05 4.26
CA GLU A 170 1.21 -42.39 3.12
C GLU A 170 0.02 -43.21 3.62
N ARG A 171 -1.17 -42.59 3.67
CA ARG A 171 -2.43 -43.34 3.57
C ARG A 171 -3.25 -42.81 2.42
N ASP A 172 -2.98 -43.47 1.30
CA ASP A 172 -3.96 -43.78 0.28
C ASP A 172 -5.24 -44.34 0.95
N GLU A 173 -6.42 -43.84 0.57
CA GLU A 173 -7.60 -44.67 0.30
C GLU A 173 -8.79 -43.81 -0.16
N THR A 174 -9.00 -43.92 -1.48
CA THR A 174 -10.27 -43.87 -2.20
C THR A 174 -11.49 -44.40 -1.44
N SER A 175 -12.62 -43.65 -1.50
CA SER A 175 -14.01 -44.14 -1.67
C SER A 175 -14.97 -42.97 -1.51
N ALA A 176 -15.62 -42.49 -2.58
CA ALA A 176 -16.86 -43.02 -3.15
C ALA A 176 -18.13 -42.69 -2.33
N SER A 177 -19.13 -42.20 -3.07
CA SER A 177 -20.57 -42.38 -2.84
C SER A 177 -21.28 -41.46 -1.85
N GLY A 178 -22.33 -40.78 -2.33
CA GLY A 178 -23.39 -40.29 -1.45
C GLY A 178 -24.17 -39.05 -1.89
N ALA A 179 -24.70 -39.01 -3.12
CA ALA A 179 -25.89 -38.20 -3.36
C ALA A 179 -27.09 -38.85 -2.64
N PRO A 180 -27.99 -38.06 -2.06
CA PRO A 180 -29.40 -38.38 -2.25
C PRO A 180 -30.18 -37.20 -2.81
N SER A 181 -30.83 -37.51 -3.94
CA SER A 181 -32.05 -36.85 -4.41
C SER A 181 -33.08 -36.77 -3.29
N GLY A 182 -33.68 -35.60 -3.12
CA GLY A 182 -34.81 -35.35 -2.22
C GLY A 182 -35.82 -34.44 -2.91
N LEU A 183 -36.50 -34.98 -3.92
CA LEU A 183 -37.77 -34.49 -4.45
C LEU A 183 -38.86 -34.67 -3.39
N SER A 184 -39.65 -33.62 -3.15
CA SER A 184 -41.05 -33.57 -2.65
C SER A 184 -41.20 -32.28 -1.83
N ALA A 185 -42.26 -31.49 -1.87
CA ALA A 185 -43.47 -31.39 -2.67
C ALA A 185 -44.11 -30.05 -2.25
N LEU A 186 -44.88 -29.43 -3.15
CA LEU A 186 -45.77 -28.29 -2.88
C LEU A 186 -46.86 -28.67 -1.84
N PRO A 187 -47.52 -27.67 -1.22
CA PRO A 187 -48.83 -27.22 -1.74
C PRO A 187 -48.88 -25.68 -1.81
N GLU A 188 -49.31 -25.03 -2.89
CA GLU A 188 -50.69 -24.89 -3.41
C GLU A 188 -51.77 -24.60 -2.34
N GLY A 189 -52.17 -23.32 -2.27
CA GLY A 189 -53.57 -22.94 -2.07
C GLY A 189 -53.96 -22.38 -0.69
N ALA A 190 -54.44 -21.12 -0.69
CA ALA A 190 -55.68 -20.61 -0.05
C ALA A 190 -55.48 -19.13 0.36
N THR A 191 -55.89 -18.15 -0.45
CA THR A 191 -57.23 -17.50 -0.52
C THR A 191 -57.63 -16.64 0.69
N GLU A 192 -58.13 -15.44 0.36
CA GLU A 192 -59.02 -14.56 1.15
C GLU A 192 -58.36 -13.79 2.32
N ARG A 193 -58.41 -12.45 2.43
CA ARG A 193 -59.42 -11.45 2.09
C ARG A 193 -58.78 -10.06 1.97
#